data_AF-A0A1B9M6P1-F1
#
_entry.id   AF-A0A1B9M6P1-F1
#
_cell.length_a   1.000
_cell.length_b   1.000
_cell.length_c   1.000
_cell.angle_alpha   90.00
_cell.angle_beta   90.00
_cell.angle_gamma   90.00
#
_symmetry.space_group_name_H-M   'P 1'
#
loop_
_entity.id
_entity.type
_entity.pdbx_description
1 polymer ?
#
loop_
_entity_poly.entity_id
_entity_poly.type
_entity_poly.pdbx_seq_one_letter_code
_entity_poly.pdbx_strand_id
1 'polypeptide(L)'
;MEPLRANGKLETIKRLCQRINEIMFYAVNIGLIDANPAAKIKDAFEIPIKGQMPTINAQELPQFMQSLAMTRIELQTRCLIEWQFGMATHFQTKKLRGKCFLNSTGGK
;
A
#
# COMPACT_ATOMS: atom_id res chain seq x y z
N MET A 1 -17.33 4.96 23.35
CA MET A 1 -16.52 4.75 22.13
C MET A 1 -15.97 6.08 21.57
N GLU A 2 -15.82 7.11 22.41
CA GLU A 2 -15.20 8.39 22.06
C GLU A 2 -13.65 8.41 21.98
N PRO A 3 -12.84 7.53 22.62
CA PRO A 3 -11.39 7.75 22.69
C PRO A 3 -10.58 7.31 21.45
N LEU A 4 -11.22 6.72 20.43
CA LEU A 4 -10.54 6.27 19.20
C LEU A 4 -10.54 7.32 18.08
N ARG A 5 -11.49 8.27 18.10
CA ARG A 5 -11.54 9.40 17.15
C ARG A 5 -10.33 10.33 17.30
N ALA A 6 -9.84 10.52 18.53
CA ALA A 6 -8.72 11.42 18.84
C ALA A 6 -7.33 10.87 18.47
N ASN A 7 -7.20 9.59 18.08
CA ASN A 7 -5.91 8.94 17.87
C ASN A 7 -5.47 8.84 16.38
N GLY A 8 -6.23 9.42 15.43
CA GLY A 8 -5.91 9.33 14.00
C GLY A 8 -5.98 7.91 13.41
N LYS A 9 -6.51 6.94 14.14
CA LYS A 9 -6.62 5.51 13.74
C LYS A 9 -7.91 5.21 12.97
N LEU A 10 -8.36 6.14 12.13
CA LEU A 10 -9.57 5.99 11.31
C LEU A 10 -9.44 4.85 10.30
N GLU A 11 -8.24 4.59 9.80
CA GLU A 11 -7.94 3.43 8.95
C GLU A 11 -8.19 2.09 9.67
N THR A 12 -7.81 2.00 10.94
CA THR A 12 -7.99 0.78 11.73
C THR A 12 -9.46 0.47 11.96
N ILE A 13 -10.26 1.51 12.26
CA ILE A 13 -11.72 1.37 12.42
C ILE A 13 -12.35 0.92 11.10
N LYS A 14 -11.99 1.56 9.98
CA LYS A 14 -12.49 1.19 8.64
C LYS A 14 -12.20 -0.29 8.32
N ARG A 15 -10.98 -0.75 8.59
CA ARG A 15 -10.58 -2.16 8.37
C ARG A 15 -11.36 -3.12 9.26
N LEU A 16 -11.64 -2.74 10.51
CA LEU A 16 -12.44 -3.55 11.43
C LEU A 16 -13.89 -3.66 10.96
N CYS A 17 -14.52 -2.55 10.61
CA CYS A 17 -15.88 -2.52 10.07
C CYS A 17 -16.01 -3.38 8.80
N GLN A 18 -15.02 -3.33 7.91
CA GLN A 18 -14.99 -4.17 6.72
C GLN A 18 -14.98 -5.66 7.08
N ARG A 19 -14.08 -6.09 7.99
CA ARG A 19 -14.00 -7.50 8.41
C ARG A 19 -15.28 -8.01 9.06
N ILE A 20 -15.90 -7.21 9.91
CA ILE A 20 -17.18 -7.55 10.55
C ILE A 20 -18.27 -7.74 9.47
N ASN A 21 -18.31 -6.85 8.47
CA ASN A 21 -19.25 -6.98 7.37
C ASN A 21 -19.02 -8.27 6.57
N GLU A 22 -17.78 -8.63 6.25
CA GLU A 22 -17.47 -9.88 5.53
C GLU A 22 -17.96 -11.12 6.30
N ILE A 23 -17.73 -11.16 7.62
CA ILE A 23 -18.19 -12.27 8.49
C ILE A 23 -19.72 -12.35 8.49
N MET A 24 -20.40 -11.21 8.62
CA MET A 24 -21.87 -11.17 8.61
C MET A 24 -22.45 -11.53 7.24
N PHE A 25 -21.80 -11.13 6.14
CA PHE A 25 -22.19 -11.55 4.78
C PHE A 25 -22.01 -13.05 4.59
N TYR A 26 -20.95 -13.63 5.12
CA TYR A 26 -20.76 -15.08 5.11
C TYR A 26 -21.89 -15.81 5.84
N ALA A 27 -22.32 -15.31 7.01
CA ALA A 27 -23.43 -15.88 7.76
C ALA A 27 -24.77 -15.81 7.01
N VAL A 28 -25.03 -14.69 6.30
CA VAL A 28 -26.22 -14.55 5.43
C VAL A 28 -26.15 -15.52 4.24
N ASN A 29 -24.99 -15.66 3.60
CA ASN A 29 -24.83 -16.54 2.44
C ASN A 29 -25.00 -18.02 2.77
N ILE A 30 -24.71 -18.42 4.02
CA ILE A 30 -24.96 -19.79 4.51
C ILE A 30 -26.42 -19.98 4.95
N GLY A 31 -27.21 -18.90 5.03
CA GLY A 31 -28.60 -18.95 5.47
C GLY A 31 -28.77 -19.04 6.99
N LEU A 32 -27.74 -18.65 7.76
CA LEU A 32 -27.83 -18.62 9.23
C LEU A 32 -28.63 -17.41 9.75
N ILE A 33 -28.68 -16.33 8.96
CA ILE A 33 -29.35 -15.06 9.28
C ILE A 33 -30.03 -14.54 8.01
N ASP A 34 -31.27 -14.06 8.09
CA ASP A 34 -32.04 -13.55 6.94
C ASP A 34 -31.47 -12.26 6.31
N ALA A 35 -30.84 -11.39 7.09
CA ALA A 35 -30.26 -10.13 6.61
C ALA A 35 -29.09 -9.65 7.49
N ASN A 36 -28.18 -8.86 6.92
CA ASN A 36 -27.03 -8.30 7.63
C ASN A 36 -27.37 -6.95 8.32
N PRO A 37 -27.55 -6.88 9.65
CA PRO A 37 -27.83 -5.63 10.36
C PRO A 37 -26.62 -4.68 10.44
N ALA A 38 -25.41 -5.19 10.21
CA ALA A 38 -24.16 -4.43 10.29
C ALA A 38 -23.79 -3.69 8.99
N ALA A 39 -24.56 -3.86 7.92
CA ALA A 39 -24.21 -3.39 6.57
C ALA A 39 -23.92 -1.87 6.48
N LYS A 40 -24.58 -1.05 7.31
CA LYS A 40 -24.44 0.42 7.32
C LYS A 40 -23.54 0.97 8.44
N ILE A 41 -22.84 0.10 9.18
CA ILE A 41 -21.95 0.53 10.27
C ILE A 41 -20.87 1.50 9.77
N LYS A 42 -20.41 1.34 8.52
CA LYS A 42 -19.43 2.22 7.88
C LYS A 42 -19.87 3.68 7.78
N ASP A 43 -21.17 3.95 7.65
CA ASP A 43 -21.72 5.30 7.46
C ASP A 43 -21.81 6.09 8.78
N ALA A 44 -21.71 5.39 9.92
CA ALA A 44 -21.63 6.02 11.24
C ALA A 44 -20.22 6.56 11.58
N PHE A 45 -19.21 6.25 10.76
CA PHE A 45 -17.83 6.64 10.98
C PHE A 45 -17.33 7.58 9.88
N GLU A 46 -16.46 8.52 10.27
CA GLU A 46 -15.82 9.45 9.33
C GLU A 46 -14.87 8.69 8.40
N ILE A 47 -14.89 9.07 7.12
CA ILE A 47 -14.04 8.45 6.10
C ILE A 47 -12.59 8.90 6.36
N PRO A 48 -11.63 7.96 6.50
CA PRO A 48 -10.23 8.33 6.70
C PRO A 48 -9.73 9.15 5.50
N ILE A 49 -9.17 10.32 5.79
CA ILE A 49 -8.49 11.15 4.79
C ILE A 49 -7.16 10.47 4.46
N LYS A 50 -7.00 10.05 3.20
CA LYS A 50 -5.78 9.40 2.74
C LYS A 50 -4.65 10.42 2.63
N GLY A 51 -3.73 10.42 3.59
CA GLY A 51 -2.45 11.13 3.44
C GLY A 51 -1.61 10.49 2.35
N GLN A 52 -1.06 11.30 1.44
CA GLN A 52 -0.08 10.81 0.48
C GLN A 52 1.24 10.52 1.21
N MET A 53 1.77 9.30 1.07
CA MET A 53 3.12 9.01 1.54
C MET A 53 4.10 9.64 0.55
N PRO A 54 4.94 10.61 0.96
CA PRO A 54 5.90 11.21 0.06
C PRO A 54 6.85 10.10 -0.43
N THR A 55 6.91 9.95 -1.74
CA THR A 55 7.80 8.99 -2.39
C THR A 55 9.09 9.71 -2.74
N ILE A 56 10.23 9.07 -2.54
CA ILE A 56 11.54 9.62 -2.94
C ILE A 56 11.54 9.82 -4.45
N ASN A 57 11.92 11.01 -4.92
CA ASN A 57 12.05 11.27 -6.35
C ASN A 57 13.20 10.44 -6.93
N ALA A 58 13.07 10.01 -8.20
CA ALA A 58 14.09 9.17 -8.84
C ALA A 58 15.49 9.83 -8.89
N GLN A 59 15.55 11.17 -8.88
CA GLN A 59 16.79 11.95 -8.86
C GLN A 59 17.50 11.96 -7.50
N GLU A 60 16.75 11.79 -6.40
CA GLU A 60 17.28 11.79 -5.03
C GLU A 60 17.71 10.39 -4.57
N LEU A 61 17.28 9.35 -5.30
CA LEU A 61 17.61 7.95 -5.01
C LEU A 61 19.12 7.66 -5.00
N PRO A 62 19.94 8.13 -5.96
CA PRO A 62 21.38 7.87 -5.93
C PRO A 62 22.06 8.48 -4.71
N GLN A 63 21.63 9.67 -4.29
CA GLN A 63 22.14 10.34 -3.08
C GLN A 63 21.78 9.53 -1.83
N PHE A 64 20.56 9.02 -1.74
CA PHE A 64 20.13 8.14 -0.65
C PHE A 64 20.96 6.84 -0.58
N MET A 65 21.22 6.20 -1.72
CA MET A 65 22.04 4.98 -1.79
C MET A 65 23.50 5.23 -1.36
N GLN A 66 24.06 6.39 -1.70
CA GLN A 66 25.40 6.79 -1.24
C GLN A 66 25.43 7.01 0.27
N SER A 67 24.42 7.67 0.84
CA SER A 67 24.32 7.87 2.29
C SER A 67 24.20 6.53 3.04
N LEU A 68 23.44 5.57 2.51
CA LEU A 68 23.36 4.22 3.07
C LEU A 68 24.70 3.49 3.02
N ALA A 69 25.48 3.66 1.94
CA ALA A 69 26.77 3.01 1.79
C ALA A 69 27.82 3.53 2.79
N MET A 70 27.72 4.80 3.19
CA MET A 70 28.63 5.46 4.14
C MET A 70 28.22 5.31 5.61
N THR A 71 26.98 4.91 5.89
CA THR A 71 26.48 4.80 7.27
C THR A 71 26.90 3.47 7.90
N ARG A 72 27.22 3.49 9.19
CA ARG A 72 27.54 2.29 9.98
C ARG A 72 26.26 1.56 10.40
N ILE A 73 25.70 0.76 9.50
CA ILE A 73 24.51 -0.09 9.71
C ILE A 73 24.91 -1.57 9.58
N GLU A 74 24.20 -2.46 10.26
CA GLU A 74 24.35 -3.89 10.08
C GLU A 74 24.14 -4.32 8.62
N LEU A 75 24.98 -5.21 8.11
CA LEU A 75 24.94 -5.68 6.73
C LEU A 75 23.56 -6.24 6.34
N GLN A 76 22.88 -6.95 7.25
CA GLN A 76 21.55 -7.50 7.00
C GLN A 76 20.53 -6.40 6.68
N THR A 77 20.51 -5.33 7.48
CA THR A 77 19.60 -4.20 7.29
C THR A 77 19.92 -3.45 5.99
N ARG A 78 21.21 -3.29 5.67
CA ARG A 78 21.64 -2.68 4.41
C ARG A 78 21.19 -3.50 3.20
N CYS A 79 21.44 -4.81 3.19
CA CYS A 79 21.03 -5.69 2.10
C CYS A 79 19.51 -5.73 1.92
N LEU A 80 18.73 -5.72 3.01
CA LEU A 80 17.27 -5.67 2.93
C LEU A 80 16.76 -4.37 2.28
N ILE A 81 17.36 -3.23 2.63
CA ILE A 81 16.99 -1.95 2.03
C ILE A 81 17.39 -1.91 0.56
N GLU A 82 18.64 -2.28 0.23
CA GLU A 82 19.13 -2.37 -1.14
C GLU A 82 18.29 -3.32 -1.99
N TRP A 83 17.86 -4.46 -1.44
CA TRP A 83 16.98 -5.42 -2.10
C TRP A 83 15.62 -4.80 -2.43
N GLN A 84 15.00 -4.11 -1.46
CA GLN A 84 13.69 -3.48 -1.66
C GLN A 84 13.72 -2.44 -2.79
N PHE A 85 14.82 -1.68 -2.90
CA PHE A 85 15.02 -0.73 -4.00
C PHE A 85 15.44 -1.39 -5.32
N GLY A 86 16.29 -2.42 -5.28
CA GLY A 86 16.76 -3.15 -6.45
C GLY A 86 15.64 -3.85 -7.22
N MET A 87 14.70 -4.45 -6.50
CA MET A 87 13.49 -5.06 -7.11
C MET A 87 12.62 -4.01 -7.81
N ALA A 88 12.47 -2.82 -7.22
CA ALA A 88 11.67 -1.74 -7.79
C ALA A 88 12.29 -1.15 -9.08
N THR A 89 13.61 -0.99 -9.13
CA THR A 89 14.32 -0.46 -10.30
C THR A 89 14.39 -1.47 -11.46
N HIS A 90 14.62 -2.75 -11.16
CA HIS A 90 14.64 -3.80 -12.19
C HIS A 90 13.25 -4.02 -12.84
N PHE A 91 12.15 -3.79 -12.09
CA PHE A 91 10.80 -3.88 -12.64
C PHE A 91 10.49 -2.75 -13.66
N GLN A 92 10.95 -1.52 -13.42
CA GLN A 92 10.73 -0.38 -14.34
C GLN A 92 11.57 -0.48 -15.62
N THR A 93 12.79 -1.03 -15.55
CA THR A 93 13.64 -1.21 -16.73
C THR A 93 13.07 -2.23 -17.72
N LYS A 94 12.37 -3.27 -17.26
CA LYS A 94 11.61 -4.18 -18.15
C LYS A 94 10.45 -3.44 -18.85
N LYS A 95 9.76 -2.54 -18.15
CA LYS A 95 8.66 -1.73 -18.71
C LYS A 95 9.14 -0.70 -19.74
N LEU A 96 10.31 -0.11 -19.53
CA LEU A 96 10.93 0.82 -20.49
C LEU A 96 11.56 0.10 -21.69
N ARG A 97 12.19 -1.07 -21.50
CA ARG A 97 12.67 -1.90 -22.63
C ARG A 97 11.54 -2.34 -23.56
N GLY A 98 10.37 -2.72 -23.01
CA GLY A 98 9.20 -3.05 -23.82
C GLY A 98 8.67 -1.88 -24.65
N LYS A 99 8.77 -0.64 -24.14
CA LYS A 99 8.35 0.58 -24.87
C LYS A 99 9.36 1.03 -25.93
N CYS A 100 10.67 0.95 -25.67
CA CYS A 100 11.67 1.24 -26.70
C CYS A 100 11.65 0.22 -27.85
N PHE A 101 11.30 -1.04 -27.58
CA PHE A 101 11.21 -2.07 -28.63
C PHE A 101 10.04 -1.84 -29.59
N LEU A 102 8.90 -1.33 -29.10
CA LEU A 102 7.73 -1.01 -29.92
C LEU A 102 7.91 0.27 -30.76
N ASN A 103 8.76 1.20 -30.31
CA ASN A 103 9.04 2.43 -31.07
C ASN A 103 10.10 2.26 -32.16
N SER A 104 10.78 1.10 -32.22
CA SER A 104 11.78 0.79 -33.25
C SER A 104 11.21 -0.03 -34.43
N THR A 105 9.98 -0.54 -34.33
CA THR A 105 9.36 -1.38 -35.38
C THR A 105 8.15 -0.73 -36.06
N GLY A 106 7.78 0.50 -35.66
CA GLY A 106 6.66 1.26 -36.24
C GLY A 106 7.08 2.37 -37.22
N GLY A 107 8.12 2.12 -38.02
CA GLY A 107 8.61 3.04 -39.05
C GLY A 107 8.51 2.44 -40.45
N LYS A 108 7.28 2.26 -40.93
CA LYS A 108 6.90 2.28 -42.35
C LYS A 108 5.51 2.87 -42.47
#